data_AF-A0A935PB84-F1
#
_entry.id   AF-A0A935PB84-F1
#
_cell.length_a   1.000
_cell.length_b   1.000
_cell.length_c   1.000
_cell.angle_alpha   90.00
_cell.angle_beta   90.00
_cell.angle_gamma   90.00
#
_symmetry.space_group_name_H-M   'P 1'
#
loop_
_entity.id
_entity.type
_entity.pdbx_description
1 polymer ?
#
loop_
_entity_poly.entity_id
_entity_poly.type
_entity_poly.pdbx_seq_one_letter_code
_entity_poly.pdbx_strand_id
1 'polypeptide(L)'
;MRVYPGSGAVRMIGRSQFDAGDRPLAEEEYLERADLFLREMGLAETNAAPAGIRMVLESVPVVNRIYEVARRQKSVILQYRRRIDLDGHSIPVLGDGGQIRIVMNNDGSIARVAKTWREIAGVRKIARIKPFDMAHREAEQHLARPEKYRLDGWLWGYREHGDGEEQADLRIVQVFFFAPRSGVVDPEAAPQRIEIAAHLDVSETTIDR
;
A
#
# COMPACT_ATOMS: atom_id res chain seq x y z
N MET A 1 -20.61 5.09 9.57
CA MET A 1 -19.53 5.48 8.65
C MET A 1 -19.09 6.89 8.99
N ARG A 2 -17.78 7.19 8.99
CA ARG A 2 -17.24 8.53 9.22
C ARG A 2 -16.44 8.99 8.00
N VAL A 3 -16.70 10.20 7.53
CA VAL A 3 -16.01 10.83 6.40
C VAL A 3 -15.17 12.00 6.93
N TYR A 4 -13.93 12.11 6.49
CA TYR A 4 -13.01 13.19 6.89
C TYR A 4 -12.96 14.26 5.77
N PRO A 5 -13.46 15.48 6.03
CA PRO A 5 -13.66 16.48 4.97
C PRO A 5 -12.37 16.97 4.31
N GLY A 6 -11.26 17.04 5.05
CA GLY A 6 -9.98 17.52 4.50
C GLY A 6 -9.25 16.53 3.59
N SER A 7 -9.60 15.24 3.64
CA SER A 7 -8.92 14.19 2.86
C SER A 7 -9.85 13.33 2.02
N GLY A 8 -11.18 13.48 2.16
CA GLY A 8 -12.16 12.56 1.57
C GLY A 8 -12.14 11.15 2.18
N ALA A 9 -11.29 10.90 3.19
CA ALA A 9 -11.11 9.56 3.74
C ALA A 9 -12.39 9.05 4.42
N VAL A 10 -12.70 7.78 4.20
CA VAL A 10 -13.88 7.10 4.74
C VAL A 10 -13.41 6.00 5.71
N ARG A 11 -13.93 6.02 6.93
CA ARG A 11 -13.73 4.95 7.91
C ARG A 11 -15.05 4.33 8.32
N MET A 12 -15.08 3.00 8.36
CA MET A 12 -16.20 2.22 8.83
C MET A 12 -15.71 1.13 9.79
N ILE A 13 -16.38 1.03 10.93
CA ILE A 13 -16.11 0.01 11.95
C ILE A 13 -17.33 -0.90 11.97
N GLY A 14 -17.13 -2.16 11.62
CA GLY A 14 -18.11 -3.23 11.77
C GLY A 14 -17.95 -3.94 13.12
N ARG A 15 -18.59 -5.09 13.26
CA ARG A 15 -18.40 -5.94 14.45
C ARG A 15 -17.19 -6.84 14.21
N SER A 16 -16.17 -6.69 15.07
CA SER A 16 -15.11 -7.68 15.14
C SER A 16 -15.67 -8.92 15.83
N GLN A 17 -15.58 -10.06 15.18
CA GLN A 17 -16.01 -11.34 15.72
C GLN A 17 -14.84 -12.31 15.58
N PHE A 18 -14.52 -13.00 16.67
CA PHE A 18 -13.53 -14.06 16.66
C PHE A 18 -14.17 -15.27 17.31
N ASP A 19 -14.43 -16.29 16.51
CA ASP A 19 -14.72 -17.63 16.99
C ASP A 19 -13.52 -18.53 16.67
N ALA A 20 -13.00 -19.19 17.69
CA ALA A 20 -11.88 -20.11 17.55
C ALA A 20 -12.26 -21.37 16.73
N GLY A 21 -13.55 -21.67 16.60
CA GLY A 21 -14.10 -22.78 15.81
C GLY A 21 -14.32 -22.47 14.33
N ASP A 22 -14.25 -21.19 13.93
CA ASP A 22 -14.50 -20.80 12.53
C ASP A 22 -13.43 -21.38 11.61
N ARG A 23 -13.90 -22.02 10.52
CA ARG A 23 -13.02 -22.40 9.43
C ARG A 23 -12.75 -21.18 8.55
N PRO A 24 -11.48 -20.83 8.32
CA PRO A 24 -11.15 -19.76 7.39
C PRO A 24 -11.63 -20.13 5.98
N LEU A 25 -12.16 -19.14 5.26
CA LEU A 25 -12.51 -19.28 3.84
C LEU A 25 -11.25 -19.39 2.96
N ALA A 26 -11.44 -19.79 1.70
CA ALA A 26 -10.42 -19.65 0.67
C ALA A 26 -10.11 -18.17 0.38
N GLU A 27 -8.92 -17.88 -0.14
CA GLU A 27 -8.50 -16.51 -0.47
C GLU A 27 -9.45 -15.84 -1.48
N GLU A 28 -9.86 -16.58 -2.51
CA GLU A 28 -10.79 -16.11 -3.54
C GLU A 28 -12.14 -15.71 -2.95
N GLU A 29 -12.66 -16.47 -1.97
CA GLU A 29 -13.93 -16.14 -1.31
C GLU A 29 -13.84 -14.84 -0.50
N TYR A 30 -12.70 -14.56 0.14
CA TYR A 30 -12.51 -13.26 0.80
C TYR A 30 -12.50 -12.12 -0.20
N LEU A 31 -11.84 -12.29 -1.34
CA LEU A 31 -11.78 -11.29 -2.40
C LEU A 31 -13.18 -11.01 -2.98
N GLU A 32 -13.94 -12.06 -3.32
CA GLU A 32 -15.31 -11.93 -3.84
C GLU A 32 -16.22 -11.19 -2.86
N ARG A 33 -16.18 -11.56 -1.57
CA ARG A 33 -16.98 -10.92 -0.53
C ARG A 33 -16.59 -9.47 -0.31
N ALA A 34 -15.29 -9.17 -0.35
CA ALA A 34 -14.80 -7.80 -0.26
C ALA A 34 -15.26 -6.95 -1.45
N ASP A 35 -15.18 -7.48 -2.67
CA ASP A 35 -15.63 -6.79 -3.88
C ASP A 35 -17.13 -6.50 -3.84
N LEU A 36 -17.94 -7.49 -3.46
CA LEU A 36 -19.38 -7.31 -3.29
C LEU A 36 -19.67 -6.21 -2.26
N PHE A 37 -19.05 -6.29 -1.08
CA PHE A 37 -19.21 -5.31 -0.02
C PHE A 37 -18.83 -3.90 -0.47
N LEU A 38 -17.70 -3.74 -1.17
CA LEU A 38 -17.26 -2.45 -1.67
C LEU A 38 -18.27 -1.86 -2.67
N ARG A 39 -18.85 -2.67 -3.54
CA ARG A 39 -19.87 -2.23 -4.51
C ARG A 39 -21.15 -1.79 -3.82
N GLU A 40 -21.66 -2.60 -2.89
CA GLU A 40 -22.90 -2.30 -2.14
C GLU A 40 -22.79 -1.00 -1.33
N MET A 41 -21.59 -0.71 -0.81
CA MET A 41 -21.35 0.51 -0.02
C MET A 41 -20.99 1.74 -0.86
N GLY A 42 -20.94 1.62 -2.19
CA GLY A 42 -20.47 2.71 -3.08
C GLY A 42 -19.00 3.08 -2.84
N LEU A 43 -18.20 2.14 -2.35
CA LEU A 43 -16.77 2.32 -2.06
C LEU A 43 -15.87 1.69 -3.13
N ALA A 44 -16.42 0.78 -3.94
CA ALA A 44 -15.73 0.15 -5.06
C ALA A 44 -15.35 1.21 -6.09
N GLU A 45 -14.15 1.05 -6.65
CA GLU A 45 -13.72 1.91 -7.73
C GLU A 45 -13.05 1.13 -8.83
N THR A 46 -13.35 1.57 -10.05
CA THR A 46 -12.96 0.93 -11.29
C THR A 46 -11.46 0.74 -11.40
N ASN A 47 -10.69 1.65 -10.79
CA ASN A 47 -9.24 1.66 -10.88
C ASN A 47 -8.56 1.19 -9.58
N ALA A 48 -9.25 0.43 -8.73
CA ALA A 48 -8.62 -0.28 -7.61
C ALA A 48 -8.30 -1.73 -8.00
N ALA A 49 -7.13 -2.21 -7.58
CA ALA A 49 -6.77 -3.63 -7.70
C ALA A 49 -6.32 -4.18 -6.34
N PRO A 50 -6.58 -5.48 -6.05
CA PRO A 50 -5.97 -6.15 -4.90
C PRO A 50 -4.44 -6.03 -4.95
N ALA A 51 -3.86 -5.52 -3.87
CA ALA A 51 -2.42 -5.34 -3.70
C ALA A 51 -1.82 -6.36 -2.70
N GLY A 52 -2.68 -7.04 -1.93
CA GLY A 52 -2.26 -8.15 -1.09
C GLY A 52 -3.31 -8.57 -0.07
N ILE A 53 -3.25 -9.85 0.28
CA ILE A 53 -3.94 -10.45 1.41
C ILE A 53 -2.93 -10.74 2.52
N ARG A 54 -3.29 -10.47 3.78
CA ARG A 54 -2.50 -10.87 4.94
C ARG A 54 -3.38 -11.57 5.96
N MET A 55 -3.00 -12.78 6.34
CA MET A 55 -3.62 -13.51 7.44
C MET A 55 -3.01 -13.05 8.77
N VAL A 56 -3.86 -12.67 9.72
CA VAL A 56 -3.44 -12.36 11.09
C VAL A 56 -3.61 -13.62 11.92
N LEU A 57 -2.51 -14.11 12.49
CA LEU A 57 -2.53 -15.29 13.35
C LEU A 57 -2.54 -14.87 14.83
N GLU A 58 -3.33 -15.57 15.64
CA GLU A 58 -3.27 -15.52 17.09
C GLU A 58 -2.58 -16.78 17.61
N SER A 59 -1.76 -16.59 18.65
CA SER A 59 -1.06 -17.65 19.37
C SER A 59 -1.72 -17.81 20.73
N VAL A 60 -2.33 -18.97 21.00
CA VAL A 60 -2.93 -19.27 22.31
C VAL A 60 -2.05 -20.27 23.05
N PRO A 61 -1.55 -19.95 24.27
CA PRO A 61 -0.79 -20.92 25.06
C PRO A 61 -1.74 -22.00 25.60
N VAL A 62 -1.42 -23.27 25.36
CA VAL A 62 -2.15 -24.41 25.94
C VAL A 62 -1.50 -24.75 27.29
N VAL A 63 -2.27 -24.68 28.38
CA VAL A 63 -1.79 -25.07 29.71
C VAL A 63 -1.54 -26.58 29.75
N ASN A 64 -0.40 -26.98 30.31
CA ASN A 64 0.00 -28.37 30.64
C ASN A 64 0.54 -29.30 29.55
N ARG A 65 1.00 -28.80 28.39
CA ARG A 65 1.96 -29.55 27.55
C ARG A 65 3.00 -28.60 26.96
N ILE A 66 4.26 -29.06 26.96
CA ILE A 66 5.46 -28.45 26.40
C ILE A 66 5.11 -27.52 25.22
N TYR A 67 5.15 -26.19 25.43
CA TYR A 67 5.06 -25.07 24.47
C TYR A 67 4.48 -25.32 23.07
N GLU A 68 3.37 -26.05 22.91
CA GLU A 68 2.67 -26.14 21.63
C GLU A 68 1.79 -24.90 21.47
N VAL A 69 2.34 -23.90 20.78
CA VAL A 69 1.61 -22.70 20.38
C VAL A 69 0.70 -23.07 19.23
N ALA A 70 -0.60 -23.22 19.50
CA ALA A 70 -1.60 -23.34 18.45
C ALA A 70 -1.76 -21.98 17.75
N ARG A 71 -1.27 -21.88 16.51
CA ARG A 71 -1.51 -20.72 15.65
C ARG A 71 -2.88 -20.87 15.00
N ARG A 72 -3.78 -19.91 15.23
CA ARG A 72 -5.10 -19.86 14.57
C ARG A 72 -5.24 -18.54 13.82
N GLN A 73 -5.87 -18.59 12.64
CA GLN A 73 -6.22 -17.37 11.93
C GLN A 73 -7.26 -16.61 12.75
N LYS A 74 -7.03 -15.31 12.95
CA LYS A 74 -7.91 -14.39 13.69
C LYS A 74 -8.69 -13.49 12.76
N SER A 75 -8.04 -13.02 11.70
CA SER A 75 -8.65 -12.14 10.70
C SER A 75 -7.85 -12.15 9.41
N VAL A 76 -8.48 -11.65 8.36
CA VAL A 76 -7.87 -11.42 7.05
C VAL A 76 -7.84 -9.93 6.79
N ILE A 77 -6.70 -9.43 6.32
CA ILE A 77 -6.54 -8.05 5.88
C ILE A 77 -6.36 -8.05 4.37
N LEU A 78 -7.31 -7.46 3.67
CA LEU A 78 -7.23 -7.18 2.25
C LEU A 78 -6.84 -5.72 2.04
N GLN A 79 -5.95 -5.49 1.07
CA GLN A 79 -5.56 -4.16 0.64
C GLN A 79 -5.85 -4.02 -0.85
N TYR A 80 -6.61 -3.00 -1.20
CA TYR A 80 -6.78 -2.52 -2.57
C TYR A 80 -5.96 -1.25 -2.74
N ARG A 81 -5.33 -1.12 -3.91
CA ARG A 81 -4.53 0.05 -4.25
C ARG A 81 -5.06 0.71 -5.52
N ARG A 82 -5.16 2.03 -5.50
CA ARG A 82 -5.51 2.84 -6.66
C ARG A 82 -4.51 2.66 -7.76
N ARG A 83 -5.02 2.73 -8.96
CA ARG A 83 -4.28 2.90 -10.19
C ARG A 83 -4.81 4.14 -10.91
N ILE A 84 -3.93 4.83 -11.62
CA ILE A 84 -4.26 5.99 -12.43
C ILE A 84 -3.92 5.60 -13.86
N ASP A 85 -4.92 5.67 -14.74
CA ASP A 85 -4.72 5.39 -16.15
C ASP A 85 -4.08 6.61 -16.82
N LEU A 86 -2.94 6.39 -17.45
CA LEU A 86 -2.18 7.41 -18.17
C LEU A 86 -1.75 6.79 -19.50
N ASP A 87 -2.28 7.31 -20.61
CA ASP A 87 -1.93 6.87 -21.97
C ASP A 87 -2.04 5.34 -22.18
N GLY A 88 -3.08 4.73 -21.62
CA GLY A 88 -3.31 3.28 -21.68
C GLY A 88 -2.46 2.45 -20.70
N HIS A 89 -1.61 3.10 -19.90
CA HIS A 89 -0.87 2.46 -18.83
C HIS A 89 -1.54 2.69 -17.48
N SER A 90 -1.80 1.60 -16.76
CA SER A 90 -2.36 1.67 -15.41
C SER A 90 -1.24 1.81 -14.39
N ILE A 91 -1.07 2.99 -13.80
CA ILE A 91 0.06 3.33 -12.91
C ILE A 91 -0.39 3.26 -11.45
N PRO A 92 0.30 2.52 -10.56
CA PRO A 92 -0.13 2.40 -9.17
C PRO A 92 0.04 3.72 -8.41
N VAL A 93 -0.82 3.96 -7.43
CA VAL A 93 -0.62 4.97 -6.39
C VAL A 93 0.11 4.34 -5.21
N LEU A 94 1.18 4.97 -4.79
CA LEU A 94 2.09 4.53 -3.75
C LEU A 94 1.87 5.33 -2.46
N GLY A 95 2.16 4.69 -1.34
CA GLY A 95 2.04 5.29 -0.01
C GLY A 95 0.84 4.79 0.78
N ASP A 96 0.55 5.52 1.85
CA ASP A 96 -0.55 5.24 2.78
C ASP A 96 -1.89 5.83 2.33
N GLY A 97 -1.86 6.76 1.36
CA GLY A 97 -3.03 7.18 0.60
C GLY A 97 -3.24 6.28 -0.62
N GLY A 98 -4.37 6.48 -1.29
CA GLY A 98 -4.71 5.73 -2.49
C GLY A 98 -5.04 4.26 -2.22
N GLN A 99 -5.48 3.92 -1.01
CA GLN A 99 -5.72 2.54 -0.61
C GLN A 99 -7.08 2.34 0.08
N ILE A 100 -7.62 1.14 -0.09
CA ILE A 100 -8.72 0.62 0.71
C ILE A 100 -8.21 -0.58 1.49
N ARG A 101 -8.27 -0.48 2.81
CA ARG A 101 -7.93 -1.57 3.72
C ARG A 101 -9.21 -2.14 4.32
N ILE A 102 -9.41 -3.43 4.13
CA ILE A 102 -10.54 -4.19 4.65
C ILE A 102 -9.99 -5.21 5.64
N VAL A 103 -10.55 -5.25 6.84
CA VAL A 103 -10.31 -6.30 7.83
C VAL A 103 -11.58 -7.14 7.91
N MET A 104 -11.44 -8.43 7.67
CA MET A 104 -12.51 -9.42 7.67
C MET A 104 -12.30 -10.41 8.80
N ASN A 105 -13.38 -10.87 9.41
CA ASN A 105 -13.37 -12.02 10.30
C ASN A 105 -13.19 -13.32 9.47
N ASN A 106 -12.93 -14.45 10.13
CA ASN A 106 -12.68 -15.73 9.43
C ASN A 106 -13.88 -16.24 8.61
N ASP A 107 -15.10 -15.87 9.00
CA ASP A 107 -16.34 -16.19 8.28
C ASP A 107 -16.58 -15.30 7.05
N GLY A 108 -15.67 -14.35 6.77
CA GLY A 108 -15.78 -13.37 5.68
C GLY A 108 -16.67 -12.17 6.00
N SER A 109 -17.13 -11.98 7.23
CA SER A 109 -17.85 -10.77 7.64
C SER A 109 -16.90 -9.58 7.85
N ILE A 110 -17.36 -8.36 7.56
CA ILE A 110 -16.52 -7.16 7.61
C ILE A 110 -16.37 -6.62 9.04
N ALA A 111 -15.15 -6.65 9.56
CA ALA A 111 -14.80 -6.09 10.87
C ALA A 111 -14.45 -4.60 10.79
N ARG A 112 -13.72 -4.18 9.75
CA ARG A 112 -13.29 -2.79 9.57
C ARG A 112 -13.01 -2.48 8.11
N VAL A 113 -13.32 -1.26 7.69
CA VAL A 113 -12.90 -0.71 6.39
C VAL A 113 -12.34 0.70 6.59
N ALA A 114 -11.21 0.97 5.95
CA ALA A 114 -10.64 2.30 5.85
C ALA A 114 -10.27 2.56 4.39
N LYS A 115 -10.83 3.61 3.81
CA LYS A 115 -10.57 4.09 2.46
C LYS A 115 -9.93 5.47 2.58
N THR A 116 -8.72 5.59 2.07
CA THR A 116 -7.97 6.86 2.07
C THR A 116 -7.79 7.28 0.63
N TRP A 117 -8.76 8.02 0.10
CA TRP A 117 -8.76 8.47 -1.28
C TRP A 117 -9.12 9.93 -1.42
N ARG A 118 -8.29 10.68 -2.14
CA ARG A 118 -8.59 12.03 -2.60
C ARG A 118 -9.17 12.01 -4.01
N GLU A 119 -10.09 12.93 -4.26
CA GLU A 119 -10.58 13.19 -5.62
C GLU A 119 -9.43 13.77 -6.47
N ILE A 120 -9.28 13.27 -7.70
CA ILE A 120 -8.31 13.80 -8.66
C ILE A 120 -9.09 14.73 -9.59
N ALA A 121 -8.88 16.04 -9.43
CA ALA A 121 -9.57 17.05 -10.24
C ALA A 121 -9.13 17.06 -11.72
N GLY A 122 -7.93 16.56 -12.02
CA GLY A 122 -7.39 16.47 -13.37
C GLY A 122 -5.87 16.47 -13.42
N VAL A 123 -5.33 16.56 -14.63
CA VAL A 123 -3.89 16.64 -14.88
C VAL A 123 -3.43 18.09 -14.77
N ARG A 124 -2.54 18.37 -13.81
CA ARG A 124 -1.95 19.71 -13.63
C ARG A 124 -0.75 19.98 -14.53
N LYS A 125 0.12 18.98 -14.72
CA LYS A 125 1.37 19.11 -15.47
C LYS A 125 1.75 17.77 -16.11
N ILE A 126 2.26 17.83 -17.34
CA ILE A 126 2.94 16.72 -18.00
C ILE A 126 4.44 16.97 -17.85
N ALA A 127 5.17 15.99 -17.30
CA ALA A 127 6.60 16.09 -17.07
C ALA A 127 7.32 14.86 -17.59
N ARG A 128 8.57 15.04 -18.04
CA ARG A 128 9.45 13.91 -18.34
C ARG A 128 9.86 13.25 -17.03
N ILE A 129 9.94 11.92 -17.04
CA ILE A 129 10.32 11.12 -15.88
C ILE A 129 11.81 10.77 -16.00
N LYS A 130 12.54 10.85 -14.88
CA LYS A 130 13.93 10.40 -14.76
C LYS A 130 14.03 8.93 -15.17
N PRO A 131 14.97 8.54 -16.05
CA PRO A 131 15.24 7.13 -16.32
C PRO A 131 15.68 6.39 -15.05
N PHE A 132 15.46 5.07 -15.04
CA PHE A 132 15.83 4.19 -13.92
C PHE A 132 17.28 4.42 -13.46
N ASP A 133 18.26 4.39 -14.37
CA ASP A 133 19.69 4.50 -14.00
C ASP A 133 20.06 5.82 -13.33
N MET A 134 19.32 6.89 -13.65
CA MET A 134 19.52 8.21 -13.04
C MET A 134 18.94 8.23 -11.63
N ALA A 135 17.70 7.80 -11.47
CA ALA A 135 17.03 7.76 -10.18
C ALA A 135 17.67 6.72 -9.23
N HIS A 136 18.17 5.61 -9.76
CA HIS A 136 18.88 4.59 -8.98
C HIS A 136 20.19 5.13 -8.41
N ARG A 137 20.98 5.83 -9.23
CA ARG A 137 22.21 6.49 -8.75
C ARG A 137 21.94 7.56 -7.70
N GLU A 138 20.88 8.33 -7.87
CA GLU A 138 20.42 9.29 -6.86
C GLU A 138 20.04 8.55 -5.57
N ALA A 139 19.28 7.46 -5.66
CA ALA A 139 18.92 6.64 -4.50
C ALA A 139 20.14 6.04 -3.78
N GLU A 140 21.16 5.57 -4.51
CA GLU A 140 22.40 5.07 -3.91
C GLU A 140 23.15 6.16 -3.12
N GLN A 141 23.09 7.43 -3.53
CA GLN A 141 23.70 8.55 -2.80
C GLN A 141 23.03 8.83 -1.44
N HIS A 142 21.78 8.40 -1.26
CA HIS A 142 21.09 8.50 0.02
C HIS A 142 21.46 7.37 1.00
N LEU A 143 22.13 6.31 0.54
CA LEU A 143 22.64 5.26 1.42
C LEU A 143 23.91 5.74 2.12
N ALA A 144 23.95 5.66 3.45
CA ALA A 144 25.15 6.01 4.22
C ALA A 144 26.35 5.08 3.91
N ARG A 145 26.07 3.83 3.49
CA ARG A 145 27.06 2.79 3.16
C ARG A 145 26.60 1.97 1.95
N PRO A 146 26.58 2.54 0.73
CA PRO A 146 26.00 1.91 -0.45
C PRO A 146 26.60 0.52 -0.74
N GLU A 147 27.89 0.32 -0.45
CA GLU A 147 28.62 -0.92 -0.64
C GLU A 147 28.06 -2.11 0.16
N LYS A 148 27.35 -1.85 1.26
CA LYS A 148 26.73 -2.88 2.10
C LYS A 148 25.38 -3.36 1.57
N TYR A 149 24.82 -2.68 0.59
CA TYR A 149 23.49 -2.96 0.08
C TYR A 149 23.50 -3.46 -1.35
N ARG A 150 22.44 -4.17 -1.70
CA ARG A 150 22.06 -4.50 -3.08
C ARG A 150 20.64 -4.04 -3.31
N LEU A 151 20.35 -3.65 -4.56
CA LEU A 151 18.98 -3.42 -4.97
C LEU A 151 18.20 -4.74 -4.89
N ASP A 152 17.12 -4.74 -4.14
CA ASP A 152 16.20 -5.86 -3.92
C ASP A 152 14.92 -5.70 -4.74
N GLY A 153 14.48 -4.45 -4.94
CA GLY A 153 13.31 -4.15 -5.74
C GLY A 153 13.21 -2.69 -6.13
N TRP A 154 12.39 -2.43 -7.14
CA TRP A 154 12.09 -1.09 -7.62
C TRP A 154 10.63 -1.01 -8.08
N LEU A 155 10.00 0.12 -7.81
CA LEU A 155 8.66 0.45 -8.28
C LEU A 155 8.52 1.95 -8.48
N TRP A 156 7.57 2.34 -9.32
CA TRP A 156 7.28 3.74 -9.59
C TRP A 156 5.77 3.96 -9.68
N GLY A 157 5.35 5.18 -9.39
CA GLY A 157 3.93 5.53 -9.40
C GLY A 157 3.67 6.88 -8.76
N TYR A 158 2.39 7.21 -8.60
CA TYR A 158 1.98 8.47 -7.97
C TYR A 158 2.05 8.36 -6.45
N ARG A 159 2.66 9.30 -5.75
CA ARG A 159 2.67 9.34 -4.28
C ARG A 159 1.37 9.96 -3.76
N GLU A 160 0.64 9.24 -2.93
CA GLU A 160 -0.49 9.78 -2.17
C GLU A 160 -0.24 9.63 -0.66
N HIS A 161 -0.37 10.74 0.07
CA HIS A 161 -0.13 10.81 1.51
C HIS A 161 -1.29 10.22 2.32
N GLY A 162 -1.01 9.83 3.57
CA GLY A 162 -2.00 9.20 4.43
C GLY A 162 -3.06 10.15 4.95
N ASP A 163 -3.91 9.64 5.83
CA ASP A 163 -4.93 10.41 6.54
C ASP A 163 -4.24 11.47 7.42
N GLY A 164 -4.64 12.75 7.28
CA GLY A 164 -4.15 13.84 8.11
C GLY A 164 -3.00 14.65 7.51
N GLU A 165 -2.51 14.29 6.33
CA GLU A 165 -1.56 15.08 5.56
C GLU A 165 -2.30 15.85 4.44
N GLU A 166 -2.04 17.16 4.34
CA GLU A 166 -2.52 17.95 3.21
C GLU A 166 -1.65 17.67 1.97
N GLN A 167 -2.31 17.46 0.84
CA GLN A 167 -1.64 17.22 -0.43
C GLN A 167 -2.48 17.82 -1.55
N ALA A 168 -1.91 18.79 -2.26
CA ALA A 168 -2.54 19.39 -3.43
C ALA A 168 -2.31 18.59 -4.71
N ASP A 169 -1.12 17.99 -4.86
CA ASP A 169 -0.69 17.34 -6.09
C ASP A 169 -0.17 15.91 -5.84
N LEU A 170 -0.64 14.97 -6.65
CA LEU A 170 -0.01 13.65 -6.78
C LEU A 170 1.25 13.80 -7.63
N ARG A 171 2.41 13.42 -7.08
CA ARG A 171 3.70 13.49 -7.77
C ARG A 171 4.18 12.10 -8.13
N ILE A 172 4.81 11.94 -9.29
CA ILE A 172 5.41 10.65 -9.64
C ILE A 172 6.71 10.49 -8.85
N VAL A 173 6.87 9.33 -8.23
CA VAL A 173 8.06 8.93 -7.47
C VAL A 173 8.57 7.57 -7.94
N GLN A 174 9.87 7.34 -7.75
CA GLN A 174 10.51 6.04 -7.88
C GLN A 174 10.97 5.59 -6.49
N VAL A 175 10.61 4.37 -6.11
CA VAL A 175 10.95 3.79 -4.82
C VAL A 175 11.88 2.61 -5.04
N PHE A 176 13.03 2.67 -4.38
CA PHE A 176 14.07 1.65 -4.42
C PHE A 176 14.13 0.95 -3.05
N PHE A 177 14.13 -0.38 -3.08
CA PHE A 177 14.30 -1.22 -1.90
C PHE A 177 15.70 -1.81 -1.93
N PHE A 178 16.46 -1.53 -0.88
CA PHE A 178 17.82 -2.01 -0.73
C PHE A 178 17.88 -3.01 0.42
N ALA A 179 18.35 -4.22 0.13
CA ALA A 179 18.59 -5.26 1.13
C ALA A 179 20.09 -5.32 1.46
N PRO A 180 20.46 -5.62 2.72
CA PRO A 180 21.85 -5.90 3.06
C PRO A 180 22.40 -7.06 2.22
N ARG A 181 23.65 -6.95 1.79
CA ARG A 181 24.33 -8.04 1.05
C ARG A 181 24.56 -9.23 1.97
N SER A 182 24.23 -10.43 1.48
CA SER A 182 24.50 -11.69 2.17
C SER A 182 25.99 -11.83 2.47
N GLY A 183 26.35 -12.16 3.71
CA GLY A 183 27.74 -12.30 4.16
C GLY A 183 28.33 -11.05 4.83
N VAL A 184 27.67 -9.90 4.75
CA VAL A 184 27.98 -8.73 5.59
C VAL A 184 27.22 -8.88 6.89
N VAL A 185 27.87 -9.41 7.93
CA VAL A 185 27.31 -9.45 9.29
C VAL A 185 27.49 -8.06 9.91
N ASP A 186 26.72 -7.10 9.43
CA ASP A 186 26.56 -5.81 10.09
C ASP A 186 25.20 -5.82 10.80
N PRO A 187 25.15 -5.97 12.14
CA PRO A 187 23.90 -6.00 12.88
C PRO A 187 23.08 -4.71 12.74
N GLU A 188 23.69 -3.62 12.30
CA GLU A 188 23.04 -2.33 12.05
C GLU A 188 22.50 -2.19 10.61
N ALA A 189 22.83 -3.11 9.70
CA ALA A 189 22.37 -3.06 8.32
C ALA A 189 20.92 -3.57 8.22
N ALA A 190 19.96 -2.66 8.38
CA ALA A 190 18.55 -2.93 8.11
C ALA A 190 18.18 -2.58 6.66
N PRO A 191 17.23 -3.30 6.02
CA PRO A 191 16.73 -2.93 4.70
C PRO A 191 16.31 -1.46 4.62
N GLN A 192 16.69 -0.79 3.53
CA GLN A 192 16.43 0.62 3.30
C GLN A 192 15.40 0.80 2.20
N ARG A 193 14.47 1.73 2.39
CA ARG A 193 13.51 2.17 1.36
C ARG A 193 13.79 3.62 1.04
N ILE A 194 14.16 3.89 -0.21
CA ILE A 194 14.53 5.24 -0.67
C ILE A 194 13.56 5.67 -1.75
N GLU A 195 12.98 6.85 -1.58
CA GLU A 195 12.01 7.44 -2.50
C GLU A 195 12.64 8.65 -3.19
N ILE A 196 12.62 8.63 -4.52
CA ILE A 196 13.19 9.66 -5.39
C ILE A 196 12.07 10.34 -6.18
N ALA A 197 12.06 11.67 -6.18
CA ALA A 197 11.18 12.43 -7.04
C ALA A 197 11.49 12.10 -8.51
N ALA A 198 10.47 11.65 -9.24
CA ALA A 198 10.68 11.09 -10.57
C ALA A 198 10.65 12.14 -11.67
N HIS A 199 10.14 13.35 -11.42
CA HIS A 199 10.13 14.40 -12.42
C HIS A 199 11.56 14.86 -12.74
N LEU A 200 11.87 14.96 -14.02
CA LEU A 200 12.99 15.78 -14.48
C LEU A 200 12.55 17.25 -14.37
N ASP A 201 13.34 18.06 -13.68
CA ASP A 201 13.20 19.51 -13.76
C ASP A 201 13.57 19.95 -15.17
N VAL A 202 12.59 19.91 -16.07
CA VAL A 202 12.66 20.64 -17.32
C VAL A 202 12.19 22.04 -16.96
N SER A 203 13.10 23.01 -17.07
CA SER A 203 12.80 24.43 -17.00
C SER A 203 11.48 24.70 -17.71
N GLU A 204 10.58 25.40 -17.03
CA GLU A 204 9.24 25.71 -17.48
C GLU A 204 9.30 26.27 -18.91
N THR A 205 8.89 25.47 -19.89
CA THR A 205 8.48 26.02 -21.17
C THR A 205 7.00 26.28 -21.01
N THR A 206 6.69 27.51 -20.62
CA THR A 206 5.34 28.06 -20.63
C THR A 206 4.78 27.78 -22.02
N ILE A 207 3.76 26.94 -22.11
CA ILE A 207 2.94 26.86 -23.32
C ILE A 207 1.98 28.04 -23.21
N ASP A 208 2.38 29.17 -23.79
CA ASP A 208 1.45 30.26 -24.07
C ASP A 208 0.33 29.71 -24.96
N ARG A 209 -0.90 29.94 -24.55
CA ARG A 209 -2.11 29.72 -25.35
C ARG A 209 -2.38 30.93 -26.23
#